data_AF-A0A453L6A5-F1
#
_entry.id   AF-A0A453L6A5-F1
#
_cell.length_a   1.000
_cell.length_b   1.000
_cell.length_c   1.000
_cell.angle_alpha   90.00
_cell.angle_beta   90.00
_cell.angle_gamma   90.00
#
_symmetry.space_group_name_H-M   'P 1'
#
loop_
_entity.id
_entity.type
_entity.pdbx_description
1 polymer ?
#
loop_
_entity_poly.entity_id
_entity_poly.type
_entity_poly.pdbx_seq_one_letter_code
_entity_poly.pdbx_strand_id
1 'polypeptide(L)'
;MVDPRQVLAGFLTLSMFVMLGNMIKHDHFTSVSELAVEATGVELNAMKIADNTEITKAGVELEATEEIKPCWTKPSPKDDQSNGFVTMSLTIGPEYHSSQIADAVVIARYLGATLVLPEIRGNELGKSRKFQDMYDVEKFKMNLDGVVKVVDKLPAEWTTKKPAVIRVPNRVTEDFILDTIQPAFQKNSYLRLAIIFSSVSLKPKGTNNKDLDSTACHAMFTGLKLNAEYSEVAEQMLGRLKELSQKSDGRVLAVDTRTDLLEKKTCKTSAGARRKGCYNPQEVLNFLKKVGFSANTTIYLTETWWHKGLNNLKKAFPNTYTKASNSSSTI
;
A
#
# COMPACT_ATOMS: atom_id res chain seq x y z
N MET A 1 -38.06 -56.83 17.09
CA MET A 1 -37.98 -56.54 15.64
C MET A 1 -38.20 -55.04 15.48
N VAL A 2 -37.26 -54.32 14.88
CA VAL A 2 -37.38 -52.88 14.65
C VAL A 2 -38.32 -52.65 13.46
N ASP A 3 -39.27 -51.72 13.60
CA ASP A 3 -40.25 -51.40 12.57
C ASP A 3 -39.55 -50.88 11.30
N PRO A 4 -39.75 -51.50 10.12
CA PRO A 4 -39.16 -51.06 8.85
C PRO A 4 -39.41 -49.58 8.54
N ARG A 5 -40.55 -49.03 8.99
CA ARG A 5 -40.91 -47.61 8.79
C ARG A 5 -40.05 -46.68 9.64
N GLN A 6 -39.65 -47.13 10.83
CA GLN A 6 -38.79 -46.36 11.73
C GLN A 6 -37.33 -46.34 11.23
N VAL A 7 -36.89 -47.44 10.60
CA VAL A 7 -35.61 -47.49 9.89
C VAL A 7 -35.62 -46.56 8.67
N LEU A 8 -36.69 -46.57 7.87
CA LEU A 8 -36.82 -45.71 6.69
C LEU A 8 -36.85 -44.22 7.07
N ALA A 9 -37.55 -43.86 8.16
CA ALA A 9 -37.57 -42.50 8.69
C ALA A 9 -36.17 -42.05 9.19
N GLY A 10 -35.41 -42.96 9.81
CA GLY A 10 -34.01 -42.71 10.19
C GLY A 10 -33.10 -42.44 8.99
N PHE A 11 -33.25 -43.20 7.91
CA PHE A 11 -32.48 -42.97 6.67
C PHE A 11 -32.87 -41.66 5.97
N LEU A 12 -34.15 -41.32 5.92
CA LEU A 12 -34.61 -40.07 5.29
C LEU A 12 -34.13 -38.85 6.06
N THR A 13 -34.21 -38.86 7.40
CA THR A 13 -33.70 -37.77 8.24
C THR A 13 -32.19 -37.62 8.12
N LEU A 14 -31.42 -38.72 8.15
CA LEU A 14 -29.97 -38.68 7.94
C LEU A 14 -29.60 -38.14 6.55
N SER A 15 -30.32 -38.54 5.50
CA SER A 15 -30.10 -38.03 4.14
C SER A 15 -30.39 -36.54 4.02
N MET A 16 -31.41 -36.04 4.72
CA MET A 16 -31.76 -34.61 4.75
C MET A 16 -30.70 -33.80 5.49
N PHE A 17 -30.16 -34.32 6.60
CA PHE A 17 -29.03 -33.70 7.32
C PHE A 17 -27.72 -33.74 6.52
N VAL A 18 -27.47 -34.79 5.74
CA VAL A 18 -26.30 -34.87 4.84
C VAL A 18 -26.43 -33.88 3.68
N MET A 19 -27.64 -33.71 3.10
CA MET A 19 -27.89 -32.71 2.07
C MET A 19 -27.78 -31.27 2.60
N LEU A 20 -28.35 -30.98 3.79
CA LEU A 20 -28.16 -29.69 4.49
C LEU A 20 -26.69 -29.45 4.86
N GLY A 21 -25.97 -30.48 5.30
CA GLY A 21 -24.53 -30.41 5.55
C GLY A 21 -23.72 -30.10 4.29
N ASN A 22 -24.10 -30.65 3.14
CA ASN A 22 -23.47 -30.35 1.85
C ASN A 22 -23.79 -28.94 1.33
N MET A 23 -24.98 -28.40 1.62
CA MET A 23 -25.33 -27.02 1.27
C MET A 23 -24.60 -25.99 2.16
N ILE A 24 -24.37 -26.30 3.45
CA ILE A 24 -23.58 -25.45 4.34
C ILE A 24 -22.08 -25.52 4.02
N LYS A 25 -21.60 -26.62 3.41
CA LYS A 25 -20.19 -26.79 3.03
C LYS A 25 -19.78 -26.05 1.74
N HIS A 26 -20.74 -25.44 1.03
CA HIS A 26 -20.46 -24.71 -0.21
C HIS A 26 -20.38 -23.19 -0.04
N ASP A 27 -20.69 -22.66 1.15
CA ASP A 27 -20.43 -21.27 1.53
C ASP A 27 -19.58 -21.25 2.80
N HIS A 28 -18.33 -20.79 2.64
CA HIS A 28 -17.23 -20.65 3.61
C HIS A 28 -16.09 -21.68 3.51
N PHE A 29 -15.02 -21.20 2.84
CA PHE A 29 -13.61 -21.47 3.08
C PHE A 29 -13.16 -22.94 3.06
N THR A 30 -12.81 -23.43 1.86
CA THR A 30 -11.76 -24.43 1.72
C THR A 30 -10.45 -23.88 2.27
N SER A 31 -10.03 -24.42 3.42
CA SER A 31 -8.69 -24.34 3.97
C SER A 31 -7.69 -24.96 2.98
N VAL A 32 -7.16 -24.14 2.09
CA VAL A 32 -5.93 -24.47 1.37
C VAL A 32 -4.80 -24.21 2.36
N SER A 33 -4.00 -25.25 2.60
CA SER A 33 -2.77 -25.21 3.38
C SER A 33 -1.96 -23.98 2.99
N GLU A 34 -2.01 -22.98 3.85
CA GLU A 34 -1.36 -21.71 3.71
C GLU A 34 0.12 -21.96 3.94
N LEU A 35 0.91 -21.97 2.87
CA LEU A 35 2.29 -21.52 2.94
C LEU A 35 2.23 -20.03 3.29
N ALA A 36 1.89 -19.76 4.55
CA ALA A 36 1.85 -18.45 5.15
C ALA A 36 3.28 -17.93 5.17
N VAL A 37 3.63 -17.15 4.15
CA VAL A 37 4.68 -16.15 4.31
C VAL A 37 4.09 -15.14 5.28
N GLU A 38 4.45 -15.27 6.56
CA GLU A 38 4.15 -14.29 7.59
C GLU A 38 4.59 -12.91 7.09
N ALA A 39 3.62 -12.09 6.70
CA ALA A 39 3.82 -10.66 6.51
C ALA A 39 4.08 -10.06 7.90
N THR A 40 5.35 -10.03 8.28
CA THR A 40 5.82 -9.35 9.48
C THR A 40 5.47 -7.87 9.38
N GLY A 41 4.77 -7.37 10.40
CA GLY A 41 4.27 -6.00 10.43
C GLY A 41 5.37 -4.97 10.20
N VAL A 42 5.13 -4.06 9.27
CA VAL A 42 5.98 -2.91 9.01
C VAL A 42 5.83 -1.92 10.16
N GLU A 43 6.92 -1.67 10.88
CA GLU A 43 6.99 -0.65 11.92
C GLU A 43 7.17 0.73 11.27
N LEU A 44 6.07 1.49 11.15
CA LEU A 44 6.09 2.89 10.75
C LEU A 44 6.82 3.73 11.81
N ASN A 45 8.11 3.95 11.60
CA ASN A 45 8.89 4.87 12.43
C ASN A 45 8.42 6.30 12.15
N ALA A 46 7.59 6.82 13.06
CA ALA A 46 7.26 8.24 13.14
C ALA A 46 8.54 9.07 13.24
N MET A 47 8.66 10.05 12.35
CA MET A 47 9.67 11.10 12.40
C MET A 47 9.75 11.67 13.82
N LYS A 48 10.95 11.74 14.38
CA LYS A 48 11.18 12.39 15.69
C LYS A 48 10.94 13.88 15.54
N ILE A 49 9.71 14.32 15.80
CA ILE A 49 9.47 15.68 16.29
C ILE A 49 9.98 15.67 17.74
N ALA A 50 10.89 16.58 18.06
CA ALA A 50 11.43 16.72 19.40
C ALA A 50 10.29 16.96 20.39
N ASP A 51 10.14 16.04 21.36
CA ASP A 51 9.31 16.23 22.54
C ASP A 51 9.89 17.39 23.33
N ASN A 52 9.31 18.59 23.23
CA ASN A 52 9.42 19.65 24.24
C ASN A 52 8.36 20.77 24.09
N THR A 53 7.25 20.54 23.38
CA THR A 53 6.15 21.52 23.36
C THR A 53 5.09 21.16 24.40
N GLU A 54 5.21 21.77 25.58
CA GLU A 54 4.09 21.90 26.51
C GLU A 54 2.95 22.64 25.81
N ILE A 55 1.78 22.00 25.76
CA ILE A 55 0.56 22.59 25.21
C ILE A 55 0.05 23.63 26.20
N THR A 56 0.58 24.86 26.11
CA THR A 56 -0.04 26.03 26.73
C THR A 56 -1.11 26.61 25.81
N LYS A 57 -2.11 27.27 26.40
CA LYS A 57 -3.37 27.74 25.78
C LYS A 57 -3.23 28.89 24.76
N ALA A 58 -2.04 29.13 24.21
CA ALA A 58 -1.85 30.08 23.11
C ALA A 58 -1.60 29.28 21.83
N GLY A 59 -2.15 29.74 20.71
CA GLY A 59 -2.11 29.05 19.42
C GLY A 59 -0.71 28.57 19.05
N VAL A 60 -0.65 27.46 18.31
CA VAL A 60 0.57 26.96 17.70
C VAL A 60 1.09 28.03 16.75
N GLU A 61 1.98 28.88 17.24
CA GLU A 61 2.84 29.72 16.42
C GLU A 61 3.88 28.77 15.83
N LEU A 62 3.56 28.22 14.66
CA LEU A 62 4.56 27.59 13.80
C LEU A 62 5.54 28.71 13.43
N GLU A 63 6.62 28.82 14.20
CA GLU A 63 7.78 29.61 13.81
C GLU A 63 8.12 29.28 12.37
N ALA A 64 8.22 30.33 11.53
CA ALA A 64 8.31 30.26 10.09
C ALA A 64 9.25 29.15 9.63
N THR A 65 8.63 28.03 9.23
CA THR A 65 9.30 26.80 8.82
C THR A 65 10.06 27.07 7.53
N GLU A 66 11.34 26.68 7.48
CA GLU A 66 12.02 26.45 6.20
C GLU A 66 11.04 25.71 5.27
N GLU A 67 10.77 26.25 4.09
CA GLU A 67 9.87 25.61 3.12
C GLU A 67 10.34 24.17 2.90
N ILE A 68 9.48 23.20 3.20
CA ILE A 68 9.78 21.78 3.01
C ILE A 68 9.98 21.55 1.50
N LYS A 69 11.23 21.43 1.08
CA LYS A 69 11.58 21.19 -0.32
C LYS A 69 11.29 19.74 -0.68
N PRO A 70 10.53 19.47 -1.76
CA PRO A 70 10.34 18.11 -2.25
C PRO A 70 11.67 17.44 -2.61
N CYS A 71 11.83 16.16 -2.29
CA CYS A 71 13.04 15.40 -2.62
C CYS A 71 13.02 14.78 -4.02
N TRP A 72 11.90 14.87 -4.76
CA TRP A 72 11.70 14.15 -6.02
C TRP A 72 12.24 14.92 -7.25
N THR A 73 13.25 15.77 -7.05
CA THR A 73 14.01 16.36 -8.15
C THR A 73 14.57 15.25 -9.04
N LYS A 74 14.38 15.38 -10.35
CA LYS A 74 14.85 14.38 -11.30
C LYS A 74 16.38 14.23 -11.20
N PRO A 75 16.91 13.02 -10.97
CA PRO A 75 18.34 12.78 -10.96
C PRO A 75 19.00 13.16 -12.28
N SER A 76 20.30 13.46 -12.26
CA SER A 76 21.08 13.70 -13.48
C SER A 76 20.94 12.52 -14.45
N PRO A 77 20.75 12.75 -15.76
CA PRO A 77 20.64 11.65 -16.70
C PRO A 77 21.88 10.73 -16.69
N LYS A 78 21.68 9.42 -16.85
CA LYS A 78 22.75 8.47 -17.15
C LYS A 78 22.51 7.92 -18.55
N ASP A 79 23.40 8.24 -19.48
CA ASP A 79 23.31 7.84 -20.88
C ASP A 79 24.22 6.62 -21.14
N ASP A 80 23.90 5.51 -20.48
CA ASP A 80 24.65 4.26 -20.59
C ASP A 80 23.91 3.29 -21.51
N GLN A 81 24.65 2.61 -22.39
CA GLN A 81 24.11 1.44 -23.10
C GLN A 81 23.65 0.39 -22.08
N SER A 82 22.47 -0.17 -22.32
CA SER A 82 21.88 -1.10 -21.35
C SER A 82 22.66 -2.41 -21.28
N ASN A 83 23.10 -2.75 -20.07
CA ASN A 83 23.90 -3.96 -19.80
C ASN A 83 23.06 -5.20 -19.47
N GLY A 84 21.74 -5.15 -19.66
CA GLY A 84 20.82 -6.24 -19.33
C GLY A 84 19.44 -5.76 -18.88
N PHE A 85 18.66 -6.68 -18.32
CA PHE A 85 17.26 -6.45 -17.95
C PHE A 85 16.98 -6.73 -16.48
N VAL A 86 16.11 -5.90 -15.90
CA VAL A 86 15.51 -6.11 -14.59
C VAL A 86 14.00 -6.24 -14.77
N THR A 87 13.44 -7.31 -14.21
CA THR A 87 11.99 -7.55 -14.15
C THR A 87 11.54 -7.66 -12.69
N MET A 88 10.27 -7.35 -12.44
CA MET A 88 9.67 -7.56 -11.12
C MET A 88 8.16 -7.79 -11.25
N SER A 89 7.52 -8.07 -10.14
CA SER A 89 6.06 -8.00 -10.03
C SER A 89 5.68 -7.15 -8.83
N LEU A 90 4.64 -6.34 -9.01
CA LEU A 90 4.02 -5.58 -7.94
C LEU A 90 3.09 -6.51 -7.14
N THR A 91 3.19 -6.45 -5.81
CA THR A 91 2.47 -7.37 -4.89
C THR A 91 1.92 -6.63 -3.67
N ILE A 92 1.04 -7.31 -2.91
CA ILE A 92 0.46 -6.90 -1.62
C ILE A 92 -0.59 -5.78 -1.74
N GLY A 93 -0.30 -4.70 -2.47
CA GLY A 93 -1.26 -3.62 -2.69
C GLY A 93 -0.64 -2.30 -3.16
N PRO A 94 -1.48 -1.36 -3.65
CA PRO A 94 -1.06 -0.06 -4.19
C PRO A 94 -0.12 0.74 -3.30
N GLU A 95 -0.32 0.68 -1.99
CA GLU A 95 0.48 1.37 -0.97
C GLU A 95 1.93 0.87 -0.90
N TYR A 96 2.17 -0.37 -1.32
CA TYR A 96 3.49 -0.97 -1.39
C TYR A 96 4.14 -0.78 -2.76
N HIS A 97 3.35 -0.62 -3.82
CA HIS A 97 3.84 -0.55 -5.19
C HIS A 97 4.85 0.60 -5.40
N SER A 98 4.61 1.78 -4.81
CA SER A 98 5.53 2.93 -4.93
C SER A 98 6.92 2.62 -4.36
N SER A 99 6.96 1.96 -3.20
CA SER A 99 8.20 1.54 -2.56
C SER A 99 8.92 0.44 -3.35
N GLN A 100 8.16 -0.53 -3.88
CA GLN A 100 8.69 -1.59 -4.75
C GLN A 100 9.30 -1.03 -6.04
N ILE A 101 8.63 -0.06 -6.67
CA ILE A 101 9.13 0.65 -7.85
C ILE A 101 10.40 1.43 -7.51
N ALA A 102 10.43 2.14 -6.37
CA ALA A 102 11.61 2.90 -5.97
C ALA A 102 12.84 1.99 -5.84
N ASP A 103 12.74 0.86 -5.16
CA ASP A 103 13.82 -0.12 -5.04
C ASP A 103 14.27 -0.65 -6.42
N ALA A 104 13.32 -1.00 -7.29
CA ALA A 104 13.63 -1.53 -8.62
C ALA A 104 14.28 -0.49 -9.54
N VAL A 105 13.85 0.77 -9.50
CA VAL A 105 14.45 1.87 -10.28
C VAL A 105 15.85 2.17 -9.79
N VAL A 106 16.06 2.22 -8.47
CA VAL A 106 17.39 2.37 -7.88
C VAL A 106 18.33 1.27 -8.36
N ILE A 107 17.91 0.01 -8.27
CA ILE A 107 18.72 -1.13 -8.69
C ILE A 107 19.02 -1.05 -10.20
N ALA A 108 18.00 -0.82 -11.03
CA ALA A 108 18.19 -0.76 -12.48
C ALA A 108 19.12 0.40 -12.88
N ARG A 109 18.98 1.58 -12.26
CA ARG A 109 19.87 2.72 -12.47
C ARG A 109 21.30 2.43 -12.01
N TYR A 110 21.48 1.77 -10.87
CA TYR A 110 22.81 1.43 -10.37
C TYR A 110 23.55 0.47 -11.30
N LEU A 111 22.81 -0.49 -11.89
CA LEU A 111 23.35 -1.52 -12.78
C LEU A 111 23.48 -1.08 -14.25
N GLY A 112 22.96 0.08 -14.64
CA GLY A 112 22.78 0.44 -16.05
C GLY A 112 21.85 -0.53 -16.79
N ALA A 113 20.88 -1.11 -16.09
CA ALA A 113 19.94 -2.09 -16.64
C ALA A 113 18.67 -1.42 -17.17
N THR A 114 18.03 -2.06 -18.15
CA THR A 114 16.68 -1.68 -18.60
C THR A 114 15.64 -2.29 -17.67
N LEU A 115 14.72 -1.46 -17.16
CA LEU A 115 13.57 -1.91 -16.40
C LEU A 115 12.44 -2.32 -17.36
N VAL A 116 11.94 -3.54 -17.19
CA VAL A 116 10.74 -4.00 -17.91
C VAL A 116 9.50 -3.63 -17.08
N LEU A 117 8.44 -3.14 -17.73
CA LEU A 117 7.18 -2.84 -17.04
C LEU A 117 6.72 -4.03 -16.18
N PRO A 118 6.38 -3.80 -14.91
CA PRO A 118 6.02 -4.89 -14.02
C PRO A 118 4.57 -5.31 -14.20
N GLU A 119 4.29 -6.59 -13.95
CA GLU A 119 2.92 -7.06 -13.78
C GLU A 119 2.47 -6.87 -12.33
N ILE A 120 1.16 -6.70 -12.13
CA ILE A 120 0.56 -6.61 -10.79
C ILE A 120 0.01 -7.99 -10.44
N ARG A 121 0.54 -8.64 -9.41
CA ARG A 121 0.00 -9.91 -8.92
C ARG A 121 -1.15 -9.64 -7.99
N GLY A 122 -2.27 -10.32 -8.25
CA GLY A 122 -3.40 -10.33 -7.34
C GLY A 122 -3.10 -11.15 -6.08
N ASN A 123 -4.00 -11.05 -5.11
CA ASN A 123 -3.92 -11.79 -3.85
C ASN A 123 -4.15 -13.30 -4.03
N GLU A 124 -4.84 -13.70 -5.11
CA GLU A 124 -5.06 -15.09 -5.45
C GLU A 124 -3.95 -15.63 -6.36
N LEU A 125 -3.54 -16.87 -6.11
CA LEU A 125 -2.50 -17.53 -6.89
C LEU A 125 -2.90 -17.62 -8.37
N GLY A 126 -2.03 -17.13 -9.26
CA GLY A 126 -2.25 -17.16 -10.70
C GLY A 126 -3.06 -15.98 -11.26
N LYS A 127 -3.72 -15.16 -10.42
CA LYS A 127 -4.33 -13.92 -10.88
C LYS A 127 -3.29 -12.82 -11.01
N SER A 128 -3.23 -12.20 -12.18
CA SER A 128 -2.41 -11.02 -12.43
C SER A 128 -3.18 -10.00 -13.25
N ARG A 129 -2.75 -8.74 -13.17
CA ARG A 129 -3.23 -7.62 -13.97
C ARG A 129 -2.05 -6.99 -14.68
N LYS A 130 -2.30 -6.41 -15.84
CA LYS A 130 -1.28 -5.66 -16.55
C LYS A 130 -1.02 -4.34 -15.82
N PHE A 131 0.16 -3.76 -16.03
CA PHE A 131 0.51 -2.48 -15.41
C PHE A 131 -0.50 -1.38 -15.78
N GLN A 132 -0.86 -1.31 -17.06
CA GLN A 132 -1.79 -0.30 -17.61
C GLN A 132 -3.22 -0.42 -17.08
N ASP A 133 -3.58 -1.58 -16.55
CA ASP A 133 -4.91 -1.79 -15.97
C ASP A 133 -5.08 -0.94 -14.72
N MET A 134 -3.99 -0.43 -14.11
CA MET A 134 -4.02 0.41 -12.93
C MET A 134 -3.25 1.73 -13.06
N TYR A 135 -2.15 1.73 -13.82
CA TYR A 135 -1.22 2.85 -13.88
C TYR A 135 -1.04 3.39 -15.31
N ASP A 136 -0.77 4.68 -15.42
CA ASP A 136 -0.48 5.37 -16.66
C ASP A 136 0.95 5.03 -17.14
N VAL A 137 1.04 4.19 -18.18
CA VAL A 137 2.33 3.71 -18.74
C VAL A 137 3.14 4.85 -19.33
N GLU A 138 2.49 5.79 -20.01
CA GLU A 138 3.18 6.89 -20.69
C GLU A 138 3.81 7.83 -19.66
N LYS A 139 3.05 8.21 -18.63
CA LYS A 139 3.59 9.01 -17.52
C LYS A 139 4.69 8.28 -16.76
N PHE A 140 4.55 6.96 -16.54
CA PHE A 140 5.59 6.17 -15.89
C PHE A 140 6.92 6.25 -16.66
N LYS A 141 6.89 6.01 -17.98
CA LYS A 141 8.08 6.10 -18.85
C LYS A 141 8.63 7.53 -18.91
N MET A 142 7.77 8.52 -19.10
CA MET A 142 8.17 9.94 -19.19
C MET A 142 8.85 10.41 -17.90
N ASN A 143 8.31 10.05 -16.74
CA ASN A 143 8.89 10.46 -15.45
C ASN A 143 10.26 9.81 -15.23
N LEU A 144 10.42 8.55 -15.64
CA LEU A 144 11.69 7.82 -15.49
C LEU A 144 12.68 8.01 -16.64
N ASP A 145 12.31 8.74 -17.70
CA ASP A 145 13.19 9.02 -18.83
C ASP A 145 14.51 9.66 -18.38
N GLY A 146 15.66 9.20 -18.87
CA GLY A 146 16.98 9.60 -18.38
C GLY A 146 17.34 9.15 -16.95
N VAL A 147 16.39 8.69 -16.13
CA VAL A 147 16.66 8.06 -14.83
C VAL A 147 17.00 6.59 -15.02
N VAL A 148 16.14 5.87 -15.76
CA VAL A 148 16.31 4.48 -16.16
C VAL A 148 15.54 4.23 -17.46
N LYS A 149 16.10 3.42 -18.36
CA LYS A 149 15.37 2.99 -19.56
C LYS A 149 14.25 2.04 -19.19
N VAL A 150 13.04 2.30 -19.67
CA VAL A 150 11.85 1.46 -19.44
C VAL A 150 11.33 0.89 -20.76
N VAL A 151 11.06 -0.42 -20.79
CA VAL A 151 10.44 -1.10 -21.96
C VAL A 151 9.16 -1.84 -21.56
N ASP A 152 8.22 -1.98 -22.50
CA ASP A 152 6.93 -2.62 -22.23
C ASP A 152 7.05 -4.11 -21.98
N LYS A 153 7.91 -4.76 -22.75
CA LYS A 153 8.12 -6.21 -22.71
C LYS A 153 9.61 -6.50 -22.87
N LEU A 154 9.99 -7.64 -22.31
CA LEU A 154 11.32 -8.19 -22.51
C LEU A 154 11.51 -8.51 -24.01
N PRO A 155 12.66 -8.17 -24.63
CA PRO A 155 12.91 -8.51 -26.03
C PRO A 155 12.84 -10.01 -26.28
N ALA A 156 12.49 -10.40 -27.51
CA ALA A 156 12.26 -11.81 -27.89
C ALA A 156 13.45 -12.72 -27.55
N GLU A 157 14.67 -12.24 -27.78
CA GLU A 157 15.94 -12.94 -27.49
C GLU A 157 16.14 -13.30 -26.01
N TRP A 158 15.45 -12.60 -25.11
CA TRP A 158 15.54 -12.79 -23.66
C TRP A 158 14.34 -13.55 -23.09
N THR A 159 13.28 -13.75 -23.89
CA THR A 159 12.02 -14.35 -23.41
C THR A 159 12.17 -15.83 -23.02
N THR A 160 13.10 -16.55 -23.64
CA THR A 160 13.39 -17.95 -23.33
C THR A 160 14.43 -18.12 -22.21
N LYS A 161 15.13 -17.05 -21.82
CA LYS A 161 16.13 -17.08 -20.75
C LYS A 161 15.42 -17.06 -19.39
N LYS A 162 15.88 -17.91 -18.46
CA LYS A 162 15.41 -17.86 -17.07
C LYS A 162 16.15 -16.75 -16.31
N PRO A 163 15.45 -15.79 -15.68
CA PRO A 163 16.11 -14.79 -14.86
C PRO A 163 16.67 -15.41 -13.58
N ALA A 164 17.78 -14.86 -13.07
CA ALA A 164 18.16 -15.10 -11.68
C ALA A 164 17.22 -14.31 -10.75
N VAL A 165 16.60 -15.01 -9.80
CA VAL A 165 15.63 -14.40 -8.88
C VAL A 165 16.36 -13.93 -7.63
N ILE A 166 16.24 -12.65 -7.30
CA ILE A 166 16.86 -12.06 -6.12
C ILE A 166 15.77 -11.55 -5.17
N ARG A 167 15.86 -11.97 -3.91
CA ARG A 167 15.03 -11.45 -2.81
C ARG A 167 15.66 -10.15 -2.33
N VAL A 168 14.93 -9.05 -2.45
CA VAL A 168 15.44 -7.71 -2.12
C VAL A 168 14.68 -7.18 -0.90
N PRO A 169 15.36 -6.78 0.18
CA PRO A 169 14.71 -6.10 1.30
C PRO A 169 14.19 -4.73 0.86
N ASN A 170 13.03 -4.32 1.37
CA ASN A 170 12.52 -2.98 1.08
C ASN A 170 13.46 -1.88 1.59
N ARG A 171 13.57 -0.78 0.81
CA ARG A 171 14.57 0.29 1.00
C ARG A 171 15.97 -0.27 0.82
N VAL A 172 16.23 -0.73 -0.39
CA VAL A 172 17.51 -1.33 -0.76
C VAL A 172 18.67 -0.37 -0.46
N THR A 173 19.74 -0.87 0.14
CA THR A 173 20.94 -0.10 0.43
C THR A 173 21.99 -0.31 -0.65
N GLU A 174 22.89 0.66 -0.80
CA GLU A 174 24.03 0.56 -1.71
C GLU A 174 24.87 -0.70 -1.44
N ASP A 175 25.19 -0.99 -0.17
CA ASP A 175 25.93 -2.19 0.22
C ASP A 175 25.23 -3.47 -0.29
N PHE A 176 23.90 -3.56 -0.17
CA PHE A 176 23.17 -4.73 -0.65
C PHE A 176 23.23 -4.86 -2.18
N ILE A 177 23.22 -3.72 -2.89
CA ILE A 177 23.39 -3.72 -4.34
C ILE A 177 24.79 -4.22 -4.70
N LEU A 178 25.84 -3.66 -4.10
CA LEU A 178 27.24 -3.99 -4.38
C LEU A 178 27.58 -5.44 -4.04
N ASP A 179 27.18 -5.90 -2.84
CA ASP A 179 27.61 -7.19 -2.32
C ASP A 179 26.78 -8.36 -2.85
N THR A 180 25.51 -8.11 -3.21
CA THR A 180 24.57 -9.19 -3.57
C THR A 180 24.05 -9.06 -5.00
N ILE A 181 23.53 -7.89 -5.38
CA ILE A 181 22.80 -7.74 -6.64
C ILE A 181 23.76 -7.62 -7.82
N GLN A 182 24.80 -6.80 -7.71
CA GLN A 182 25.75 -6.55 -8.79
C GLN A 182 26.51 -7.80 -9.24
N PRO A 183 27.04 -8.66 -8.34
CA PRO A 183 27.67 -9.91 -8.75
C PRO A 183 26.69 -10.86 -9.46
N ALA A 184 25.44 -10.92 -8.99
CA ALA A 184 24.39 -11.70 -9.65
C ALA A 184 24.04 -11.14 -11.03
N PHE A 185 23.99 -9.81 -11.19
CA PHE A 185 23.72 -9.16 -12.46
C PHE A 185 24.86 -9.38 -13.46
N GLN A 186 26.12 -9.22 -13.05
CA GLN A 186 27.28 -9.45 -13.92
C GLN A 186 27.35 -10.87 -14.47
N LYS A 187 26.87 -11.87 -13.69
CA LYS A 187 26.82 -13.27 -14.11
C LYS A 187 25.67 -13.59 -15.07
N ASN A 188 24.51 -12.95 -14.91
CA ASN A 188 23.28 -13.39 -15.59
C ASN A 188 22.73 -12.36 -16.60
N SER A 189 23.04 -11.08 -16.45
CA SER A 189 22.50 -9.92 -17.18
C SER A 189 20.96 -9.82 -17.21
N TYR A 190 20.24 -10.73 -16.56
CA TYR A 190 18.80 -10.73 -16.45
C TYR A 190 18.37 -11.16 -15.05
N LEU A 191 17.82 -10.20 -14.30
CA LEU A 191 17.34 -10.42 -12.93
C LEU A 191 15.81 -10.29 -12.83
N ARG A 192 15.24 -11.08 -11.92
CA ARG A 192 13.87 -10.94 -11.42
C ARG A 192 13.93 -10.56 -9.96
N LEU A 193 13.52 -9.33 -9.64
CA LEU A 193 13.49 -8.84 -8.26
C LEU A 193 12.19 -9.27 -7.58
N ALA A 194 12.34 -9.78 -6.36
CA ALA A 194 11.24 -10.02 -5.44
C ALA A 194 11.45 -9.12 -4.22
N ILE A 195 10.79 -7.96 -4.21
CA ILE A 195 10.88 -7.00 -3.11
C ILE A 195 10.06 -7.52 -1.92
N ILE A 196 10.66 -7.50 -0.73
CA ILE A 196 10.08 -8.08 0.48
C ILE A 196 10.02 -7.01 1.56
N PHE A 197 8.84 -6.87 2.15
CA PHE A 197 8.60 -6.04 3.32
C PHE A 197 8.79 -6.93 4.55
N SER A 198 10.02 -6.96 5.08
CA SER A 198 10.29 -7.58 6.38
C SER A 198 10.15 -6.54 7.50
N SER A 199 9.97 -7.01 8.73
CA SER A 199 10.06 -6.16 9.94
C SER A 199 11.43 -5.46 10.07
N VAL A 200 12.47 -5.99 9.44
CA VAL A 200 13.78 -5.37 9.33
C VAL A 200 13.78 -4.47 8.10
N SER A 201 13.14 -3.31 8.22
CA SER A 201 13.39 -2.22 7.27
C SER A 201 14.87 -1.86 7.38
N LEU A 202 15.65 -2.07 6.31
CA LEU A 202 17.02 -1.56 6.27
C LEU A 202 16.90 -0.04 6.36
N LYS A 203 17.19 0.51 7.54
CA LYS A 203 17.33 1.95 7.67
C LYS A 203 18.54 2.31 6.83
N PRO A 204 18.42 3.23 5.87
CA PRO A 204 19.60 3.82 5.26
C PRO A 204 20.43 4.36 6.42
N LYS A 205 21.58 3.74 6.71
CA LYS A 205 22.62 4.41 7.48
C LYS A 205 22.97 5.61 6.63
N GLY A 206 22.81 6.83 7.15
CA GLY A 206 22.91 8.09 6.40
C GLY A 206 23.81 7.95 5.19
N THR A 207 23.20 7.74 4.04
CA THR A 207 23.89 7.39 2.81
C THR A 207 24.47 8.68 2.28
N ASN A 208 25.79 8.71 2.06
CA ASN A 208 26.40 9.84 1.35
C ASN A 208 26.07 9.82 -0.16
N ASN A 209 25.35 8.79 -0.63
CA ASN A 209 24.98 8.61 -2.03
C ASN A 209 23.70 9.36 -2.39
N LYS A 210 23.86 10.67 -2.66
CA LYS A 210 22.76 11.56 -3.04
C LYS A 210 22.07 11.14 -4.35
N ASP A 211 22.75 10.44 -5.26
CA ASP A 211 22.14 9.93 -6.51
C ASP A 211 21.13 8.83 -6.20
N LEU A 212 21.48 7.90 -5.30
CA LEU A 212 20.59 6.81 -4.90
C LEU A 212 19.36 7.34 -4.16
N ASP A 213 19.55 8.24 -3.20
CA ASP A 213 18.45 8.84 -2.43
C ASP A 213 17.51 9.69 -3.32
N SER A 214 18.06 10.51 -4.22
CA SER A 214 17.26 11.28 -5.17
C SER A 214 16.53 10.37 -6.17
N THR A 215 17.16 9.29 -6.63
CA THR A 215 16.52 8.29 -7.50
C THR A 215 15.36 7.59 -6.81
N ALA A 216 15.57 7.13 -5.57
CA ALA A 216 14.53 6.49 -4.77
C ALA A 216 13.36 7.44 -4.54
N CYS A 217 13.63 8.67 -4.11
CA CYS A 217 12.57 9.66 -3.89
C CYS A 217 11.84 10.02 -5.19
N HIS A 218 12.57 10.27 -6.28
CA HIS A 218 11.95 10.55 -7.57
C HIS A 218 11.01 9.42 -8.00
N ALA A 219 11.50 8.18 -8.05
CA ALA A 219 10.70 7.02 -8.44
C ALA A 219 9.49 6.79 -7.53
N MET A 220 9.64 6.99 -6.22
CA MET A 220 8.57 6.79 -5.24
C MET A 220 7.40 7.76 -5.43
N PHE A 221 7.67 9.04 -5.71
CA PHE A 221 6.65 10.10 -5.73
C PHE A 221 6.19 10.50 -7.14
N THR A 222 7.02 10.27 -8.16
CA THR A 222 6.68 10.59 -9.56
C THR A 222 6.36 9.36 -10.38
N GLY A 223 6.94 8.20 -10.05
CA GLY A 223 6.87 7.00 -10.90
C GLY A 223 5.45 6.56 -11.19
N LEU A 224 4.65 6.31 -10.15
CA LEU A 224 3.30 5.78 -10.32
C LEU A 224 2.25 6.89 -10.40
N LYS A 225 1.48 6.90 -11.49
CA LYS A 225 0.23 7.65 -11.64
C LYS A 225 -0.87 6.68 -12.01
N LEU A 226 -2.04 6.84 -11.39
CA LEU A 226 -3.22 6.07 -11.76
C LEU A 226 -3.57 6.32 -13.23
N ASN A 227 -4.15 5.31 -13.88
CA ASN A 227 -4.69 5.48 -15.23
C ASN A 227 -5.89 6.45 -15.23
N ALA A 228 -6.32 6.85 -16.42
CA ALA A 228 -7.39 7.84 -16.58
C ALA A 228 -8.70 7.43 -15.90
N GLU A 229 -9.10 6.15 -16.01
CA GLU A 229 -10.35 5.64 -15.41
C GLU A 229 -10.35 5.81 -13.88
N TYR A 230 -9.28 5.40 -13.21
CA TYR A 230 -9.17 5.57 -11.76
C TYR A 230 -9.05 7.03 -11.33
N SER A 231 -8.30 7.83 -12.09
CA SER A 231 -8.18 9.27 -11.83
C SER A 231 -9.51 9.98 -11.97
N GLU A 232 -10.32 9.65 -12.98
CA GLU A 232 -11.62 10.26 -13.20
C GLU A 232 -12.58 9.94 -12.05
N VAL A 233 -12.65 8.68 -11.62
CA VAL A 233 -13.46 8.31 -10.46
C VAL A 233 -13.01 9.05 -9.20
N ALA A 234 -11.70 9.17 -8.96
CA ALA A 234 -11.18 9.90 -7.81
C ALA A 234 -11.55 11.39 -7.85
N GLU A 235 -11.47 12.03 -9.02
CA GLU A 235 -11.87 13.44 -9.20
C GLU A 235 -13.38 13.63 -9.04
N GLN A 236 -14.21 12.71 -9.54
CA GLN A 236 -15.66 12.73 -9.32
C GLN A 236 -16.00 12.62 -7.83
N MET A 237 -15.37 11.68 -7.11
CA MET A 237 -15.53 11.54 -5.66
C MET A 237 -15.12 12.81 -4.93
N LEU A 238 -13.99 13.42 -5.32
CA LEU A 238 -13.51 14.68 -4.72
C LEU A 238 -14.46 15.84 -5.01
N GLY A 239 -14.97 15.95 -6.23
CA GLY A 239 -15.97 16.94 -6.62
C GLY A 239 -17.21 16.84 -5.74
N ARG A 240 -17.72 15.62 -5.57
CA ARG A 240 -18.87 15.36 -4.70
C ARG A 240 -18.60 15.68 -3.23
N LEU A 241 -17.42 15.33 -2.71
CA LEU A 241 -17.00 15.71 -1.36
C LEU A 241 -16.96 17.22 -1.17
N LYS A 242 -16.48 17.97 -2.19
CA LYS A 242 -16.44 19.44 -2.20
C LYS A 242 -17.85 20.07 -2.23
N GLU A 243 -18.77 19.49 -2.99
CA GLU A 243 -20.19 19.91 -2.97
C GLU A 243 -20.84 19.71 -1.60
N LEU A 244 -20.50 18.61 -0.92
CA LEU A 244 -21.02 18.31 0.42
C LEU A 244 -20.35 19.16 1.51
N SER A 245 -19.18 19.74 1.24
CA SER A 245 -18.41 20.55 2.18
C SER A 245 -18.65 22.06 2.10
N GLN A 246 -19.76 22.50 1.49
CA GLN A 246 -20.14 23.93 1.45
C GLN A 246 -20.20 24.55 2.86
N LYS A 247 -20.61 23.79 3.87
CA LYS A 247 -20.64 24.23 5.28
C LYS A 247 -19.27 24.32 5.94
N SER A 248 -18.22 23.82 5.30
CA SER A 248 -16.82 23.91 5.71
C SER A 248 -15.95 24.63 4.68
N ASP A 249 -16.55 25.54 3.89
CA ASP A 249 -15.86 26.37 2.90
C ASP A 249 -15.13 25.52 1.84
N GLY A 250 -15.78 24.45 1.37
CA GLY A 250 -15.22 23.53 0.39
C GLY A 250 -14.12 22.60 0.95
N ARG A 251 -13.71 22.76 2.22
CA ARG A 251 -12.63 21.97 2.82
C ARG A 251 -13.12 20.60 3.27
N VAL A 252 -12.31 19.58 2.97
CA VAL A 252 -12.54 18.19 3.31
C VAL A 252 -11.36 17.68 4.12
N LEU A 253 -11.63 17.10 5.28
CA LEU A 253 -10.62 16.40 6.07
C LEU A 253 -10.63 14.92 5.70
N ALA A 254 -9.59 14.45 5.00
CA ALA A 254 -9.40 13.03 4.76
C ALA A 254 -8.67 12.39 5.95
N VAL A 255 -9.20 11.29 6.48
CA VAL A 255 -8.58 10.53 7.56
C VAL A 255 -8.41 9.09 7.08
N ASP A 256 -7.15 8.64 7.01
CA ASP A 256 -6.87 7.25 6.71
C ASP A 256 -7.16 6.39 7.95
N THR A 257 -8.22 5.58 7.88
CA THR A 257 -8.68 4.75 8.98
C THR A 257 -8.65 3.28 8.57
N ARG A 258 -8.02 2.46 9.43
CA ARG A 258 -7.85 1.02 9.25
C ARG A 258 -8.37 0.27 10.46
N THR A 259 -9.69 0.23 10.60
CA THR A 259 -10.38 -0.41 11.72
C THR A 259 -10.15 -1.92 11.75
N ASP A 260 -9.93 -2.55 10.59
CA ASP A 260 -9.53 -3.95 10.43
C ASP A 260 -8.20 -4.31 11.11
N LEU A 261 -7.31 -3.33 11.31
CA LEU A 261 -6.01 -3.54 11.93
C LEU A 261 -6.06 -3.47 13.46
N LEU A 262 -7.11 -2.86 14.05
CA LEU A 262 -7.20 -2.65 15.49
C LEU A 262 -7.21 -3.96 16.29
N GLU A 263 -7.73 -5.04 15.71
CA GLU A 263 -7.80 -6.36 16.34
C GLU A 263 -6.49 -7.17 16.19
N LYS A 264 -5.57 -6.71 15.33
CA LYS A 264 -4.30 -7.40 15.07
C LYS A 264 -3.29 -7.18 16.19
N LYS A 265 -2.40 -8.17 16.38
CA LYS A 265 -1.34 -8.14 17.41
C LYS A 265 -0.47 -6.88 17.33
N THR A 266 -0.26 -6.34 16.14
CA THR A 266 0.52 -5.13 15.88
C THR A 266 -0.04 -3.87 16.55
N CYS A 267 -1.33 -3.83 16.85
CA CYS A 267 -1.98 -2.73 17.56
C CYS A 267 -2.06 -2.93 19.09
N LYS A 268 -1.63 -4.09 19.60
CA LYS A 268 -1.61 -4.36 21.03
C LYS A 268 -0.36 -3.71 21.63
N THR A 269 -0.57 -2.69 22.46
CA THR A 269 0.52 -2.03 23.19
C THR A 269 1.18 -3.03 24.14
N SER A 270 2.46 -3.34 23.91
CA SER A 270 3.29 -4.03 24.89
C SER A 270 3.43 -3.14 26.13
N ALA A 271 3.27 -3.71 27.33
CA ALA A 271 3.53 -2.98 28.57
C ALA A 271 4.99 -2.45 28.53
N GLY A 272 5.16 -1.12 28.51
CA GLY A 272 6.48 -0.46 28.47
C GLY A 272 6.83 0.30 27.17
N ALA A 273 6.01 0.25 26.12
CA ALA A 273 6.26 1.02 24.89
C ALA A 273 6.03 2.52 25.09
N ARG A 274 7.02 3.37 24.75
CA ARG A 274 6.95 4.85 24.87
C ARG A 274 5.92 5.52 23.94
N ARG A 275 5.47 4.83 22.89
CA ARG A 275 4.48 5.34 21.91
C ARG A 275 3.47 4.26 21.56
N LYS A 276 2.20 4.63 21.52
CA LYS A 276 1.10 3.73 21.12
C LYS A 276 1.14 3.52 19.60
N GLY A 277 1.07 2.27 19.15
CA GLY A 277 1.18 1.92 17.73
C GLY A 277 -0.08 2.20 16.90
N CYS A 278 -1.26 2.17 17.52
CA CYS A 278 -2.53 2.38 16.83
C CYS A 278 -3.48 3.26 17.66
N TYR A 279 -4.24 4.11 16.96
CA TYR A 279 -5.24 4.98 17.56
C TYR A 279 -6.64 4.46 17.22
N ASN A 280 -7.48 4.31 18.23
CA ASN A 280 -8.86 3.90 18.00
C ASN A 280 -9.73 5.10 17.58
N PRO A 281 -10.94 4.87 17.03
CA PRO A 281 -11.82 5.95 16.57
C PRO A 281 -12.17 7.00 17.64
N GLN A 282 -12.25 6.60 18.91
CA GLN A 282 -12.56 7.53 20.00
C GLN A 282 -11.39 8.48 20.29
N GLU A 283 -10.15 8.00 20.18
CA GLU A 283 -8.95 8.82 20.31
C GLU A 283 -8.83 9.81 19.15
N VAL A 284 -9.10 9.37 17.93
CA VAL A 284 -9.16 10.25 16.75
C VAL A 284 -10.23 11.33 16.95
N LEU A 285 -11.43 10.96 17.39
CA LEU A 285 -12.49 11.91 17.72
C LEU A 285 -12.05 12.96 18.75
N ASN A 286 -11.43 12.51 19.84
CA ASN A 286 -10.94 13.41 20.89
C ASN A 286 -9.85 14.35 20.37
N PHE A 287 -8.94 13.85 19.53
CA PHE A 287 -7.92 14.65 18.87
C PHE A 287 -8.54 15.74 18.00
N LEU A 288 -9.49 15.40 17.12
CA LEU A 288 -10.15 16.35 16.23
C LEU A 288 -10.87 17.46 17.02
N LYS A 289 -11.55 17.11 18.11
CA LYS A 289 -12.17 18.09 19.01
C LYS A 289 -11.15 19.00 19.67
N LYS A 290 -10.04 18.44 20.16
CA LYS A 290 -8.98 19.20 20.84
C LYS A 290 -8.28 20.19 19.91
N VAL A 291 -8.08 19.81 18.64
CA VAL A 291 -7.52 20.68 17.59
C VAL A 291 -8.48 21.81 17.22
N GLY A 292 -9.78 21.67 17.50
CA GLY A 292 -10.79 22.72 17.26
C GLY A 292 -11.59 22.53 15.97
N PHE A 293 -11.61 21.34 15.38
CA PHE A 293 -12.52 21.06 14.26
C PHE A 293 -13.97 21.16 14.71
N SER A 294 -14.79 21.89 13.95
CA SER A 294 -16.21 22.09 14.24
C SER A 294 -17.05 20.90 13.76
N ALA A 295 -18.27 20.75 14.29
CA ALA A 295 -19.21 19.72 13.86
C ALA A 295 -19.60 19.82 12.36
N ASN A 296 -19.44 20.99 11.74
CA ASN A 296 -19.70 21.21 10.32
C ASN A 296 -18.58 20.70 9.40
N THR A 297 -17.42 20.32 9.96
CA THR A 297 -16.29 19.80 9.18
C THR A 297 -16.72 18.57 8.38
N THR A 298 -16.53 18.62 7.07
CA THR A 298 -16.71 17.44 6.22
C THR A 298 -15.50 16.52 6.35
N ILE A 299 -15.76 15.27 6.71
CA ILE A 299 -14.73 14.25 6.94
C ILE A 299 -14.93 13.11 5.94
N TYR A 300 -13.87 12.72 5.25
CA TYR A 300 -13.84 11.49 4.45
C TYR A 300 -12.94 10.47 5.13
N LEU A 301 -13.49 9.30 5.42
CA LEU A 301 -12.76 8.16 5.97
C LEU A 301 -12.43 7.19 4.84
N THR A 302 -11.18 6.73 4.76
CA THR A 302 -10.70 5.81 3.70
C THR A 302 -11.26 4.38 3.82
N GLU A 303 -12.12 4.13 4.81
CA GLU A 303 -12.80 2.86 4.99
C GLU A 303 -13.71 2.54 3.80
N THR A 304 -13.67 1.28 3.40
CA THR A 304 -14.58 0.79 2.36
C THR A 304 -16.01 0.79 2.87
N TRP A 305 -16.23 0.31 4.10
CA TRP A 305 -17.55 0.15 4.70
C TRP A 305 -17.66 0.86 6.03
N TRP A 306 -18.88 1.21 6.41
CA TRP A 306 -19.14 1.81 7.71
C TRP A 306 -18.93 0.81 8.85
N HIS A 307 -17.99 1.09 9.75
CA HIS A 307 -17.75 0.30 10.96
C HIS A 307 -18.46 0.91 12.18
N LYS A 308 -19.10 0.09 13.03
CA LYS A 308 -19.85 0.55 14.22
C LYS A 308 -19.01 1.39 15.20
N GLY A 309 -17.70 1.15 15.26
CA GLY A 309 -16.76 1.94 16.07
C GLY A 309 -16.68 3.42 15.67
N LEU A 310 -17.14 3.79 14.48
CA LEU A 310 -17.15 5.16 13.95
C LEU A 310 -18.42 5.94 14.32
N ASN A 311 -19.41 5.32 14.97
CA ASN A 311 -20.71 5.94 15.26
C ASN A 311 -20.58 7.21 16.12
N ASN A 312 -19.69 7.20 17.12
CA ASN A 312 -19.44 8.38 17.95
C ASN A 312 -18.83 9.53 17.15
N LEU A 313 -17.95 9.21 16.20
CA LEU A 313 -17.34 10.19 15.31
C LEU A 313 -18.40 10.79 14.38
N LYS A 314 -19.28 9.99 13.77
CA LYS A 314 -20.42 10.48 12.98
C LYS A 314 -21.38 11.35 13.77
N LYS A 315 -21.65 10.99 15.03
CA LYS A 315 -22.52 11.79 15.91
C LYS A 315 -21.92 13.17 16.20
N ALA A 316 -20.60 13.26 16.34
CA ALA A 316 -19.90 14.52 16.58
C ALA A 316 -19.65 15.33 15.30
N PHE A 317 -19.44 14.65 14.17
CA PHE A 317 -19.20 15.22 12.85
C PHE A 317 -20.21 14.62 11.86
N PRO A 318 -21.45 15.16 11.78
CA PRO A 318 -22.51 14.60 10.95
C PRO A 318 -22.15 14.50 9.47
N ASN A 319 -21.25 15.34 8.96
CA ASN A 319 -20.76 15.33 7.58
C ASN A 319 -19.58 14.36 7.38
N THR A 320 -19.61 13.19 8.01
CA THR A 320 -18.61 12.13 7.82
C THR A 320 -19.06 11.10 6.78
N TYR A 321 -18.19 10.77 5.83
CA TYR A 321 -18.46 9.86 4.71
C TYR A 321 -17.40 8.75 4.62
N THR A 322 -17.78 7.60 4.06
CA THR A 322 -16.93 6.46 3.68
C THR A 322 -17.15 6.13 2.21
N LYS A 323 -16.34 5.26 1.61
CA LYS A 323 -16.49 4.86 0.20
C LYS A 323 -17.86 4.23 -0.11
N ALA A 324 -18.30 3.27 0.71
CA ALA A 324 -19.64 2.69 0.61
C ALA A 324 -20.44 3.00 1.87
N SER A 325 -21.67 3.49 1.71
CA SER A 325 -22.61 3.69 2.81
C SER A 325 -23.97 3.09 2.47
N ASN A 326 -24.63 2.52 3.49
CA ASN A 326 -25.84 1.70 3.35
C ASN A 326 -27.16 2.48 3.49
N SER A 327 -27.15 3.81 3.47
CA SER A 327 -28.38 4.62 3.36
C SER A 327 -28.08 6.10 3.17
N SER A 328 -28.61 6.68 2.08
CA SER A 328 -28.78 8.12 1.82
C SER A 328 -27.53 9.02 1.87
N SER A 329 -26.31 8.49 1.89
CA SER A 329 -25.07 9.28 1.95
C SER A 329 -23.96 8.64 1.12
N THR A 330 -24.22 8.45 -0.17
CA THR A 330 -23.25 7.88 -1.11
C THR A 330 -22.48 9.00 -1.80
N ILE A 331 -21.17 8.76 -2.00
CA ILE A 331 -20.29 9.49 -2.90
C ILE A 331 -19.79 8.49 -3.93
#